data_AF-A0A2W4MVC8-F1
#
_entry.id   AF-A0A2W4MVC8-F1
#
_cell.length_a   1.000
_cell.length_b   1.000
_cell.length_c   1.000
_cell.angle_alpha   90.00
_cell.angle_beta   90.00
_cell.angle_gamma   90.00
#
_symmetry.space_group_name_H-M   'P 1'
#
loop_
_entity.id
_entity.type
_entity.pdbx_description
1 polymer ?
#
loop_
_entity_poly.entity_id
_entity_poly.type
_entity_poly.pdbx_seq_one_letter_code
_entity_poly.pdbx_strand_id
1 'polypeptide(L)' 'MPVRLYNTLTRRVEELVPRDPGRVGVYCCGPTVYDVPHVGQRALPR' A
#
# COMPACT_ATOMS: atom_id res chain seq x y z
N MET A 1 7.23 9.65 16.95
CA MET A 1 5.78 9.73 16.68
C MET A 1 5.39 8.50 15.87
N PRO A 2 4.33 7.76 16.22
CA PRO A 2 3.94 6.54 15.52
C PRO A 2 3.37 6.82 14.12
N VAL A 3 3.59 5.92 13.18
CA VAL A 3 3.00 5.99 11.83
C VAL A 3 1.52 5.62 11.92
N ARG A 4 0.64 6.39 11.27
CA ARG A 4 -0.80 6.14 11.25
C ARG A 4 -1.31 6.04 9.81
N LEU A 5 -2.16 5.06 9.54
CA LEU A 5 -2.75 4.80 8.22
C LEU A 5 -4.28 4.83 8.30
N TYR A 6 -4.93 5.25 7.22
CA TYR A 6 -6.36 5.09 7.08
C TYR A 6 -6.68 3.64 6.73
N ASN A 7 -7.41 2.97 7.61
CA ASN A 7 -7.83 1.59 7.42
C ASN A 7 -9.23 1.57 6.79
N THR A 8 -9.31 1.21 5.51
CA THR A 8 -10.60 1.13 4.78
C THR A 8 -11.57 0.11 5.39
N LEU A 9 -11.06 -0.94 6.07
CA LEU A 9 -11.91 -1.96 6.71
C LEU A 9 -12.73 -1.36 7.86
N THR A 10 -12.14 -0.44 8.63
CA THR A 10 -12.76 0.17 9.81
C THR A 10 -13.19 1.63 9.58
N ARG A 11 -12.77 2.22 8.45
CA ARG A 11 -12.97 3.61 8.04
C ARG A 11 -12.39 4.64 9.02
N ARG A 12 -11.27 4.31 9.67
CA ARG A 12 -10.63 5.14 10.69
C ARG A 12 -9.12 5.25 10.47
N VAL A 13 -8.52 6.27 11.06
CA VAL A 13 -7.05 6.42 11.10
C VAL A 13 -6.49 5.67 12.30
N GLU A 14 -5.78 4.59 12.04
CA GLU A 14 -5.25 3.65 13.03
C GLU A 14 -3.71 3.69 13.05
N GLU A 15 -3.11 3.27 14.15
CA GLU A 15 -1.66 3.12 14.25
C GLU A 15 -1.19 1.88 13.49
N LEU A 16 -0.11 2.02 12.72
CA LEU A 16 0.54 0.88 12.06
C LEU A 16 1.34 0.10 13.10
N VAL A 17 0.81 -1.02 13.56
CA VAL A 17 1.50 -1.98 14.43
C VAL A 17 2.02 -3.14 13.57
N PRO A 18 3.34 -3.28 13.36
CA PRO A 18 3.88 -4.36 12.54
C PRO A 18 3.65 -5.73 13.18
N ARG A 19 3.39 -6.74 12.34
CA ARG A 19 3.29 -8.14 12.79
C ARG A 19 4.62 -8.66 13.34
N ASP A 20 5.72 -8.32 12.67
CA ASP A 20 7.09 -8.67 13.05
C ASP A 20 7.85 -7.40 13.46
N PRO A 21 8.45 -7.34 14.66
CA PRO A 21 9.17 -6.15 15.11
C PRO A 21 10.26 -5.72 14.12
N GLY A 22 10.24 -4.45 13.73
CA GLY A 22 11.20 -3.87 12.78
C GLY A 22 10.97 -4.22 11.31
N ARG A 23 9.89 -4.94 10.96
CA ARG A 23 9.56 -5.29 9.57
C ARG A 23 8.10 -5.01 9.23
N VAL A 24 7.87 -4.33 8.11
CA VAL A 24 6.54 -4.09 7.55
C VAL A 24 6.49 -4.67 6.14
N GLY A 25 5.50 -5.53 5.88
CA GLY A 25 5.17 -6.01 4.54
C GLY A 25 4.07 -5.17 3.93
N VAL A 26 4.22 -4.77 2.67
CA VAL A 26 3.22 -4.01 1.91
C VAL A 26 2.99 -4.73 0.58
N TYR A 27 1.73 -4.89 0.21
CA TYR A 27 1.34 -5.41 -1.10
C TYR A 27 0.52 -4.36 -1.83
N CYS A 28 0.86 -4.12 -3.10
CA CYS A 28 0.09 -3.31 -4.02
C CYS A 28 -0.18 -4.13 -5.27
N CYS A 29 -1.40 -4.02 -5.80
CA CYS A 29 -1.75 -4.68 -7.06
C CYS A 29 -0.86 -4.13 -8.19
N GLY A 30 -0.36 -5.03 -9.04
CA GLY A 30 0.33 -4.66 -10.26
C GLY A 30 -0.61 -4.33 -11.42
N PRO A 31 -0.06 -3.85 -12.55
CA PRO A 31 -0.84 -3.63 -13.77
C PRO A 31 -1.21 -4.97 -14.44
N THR A 32 -2.26 -4.95 -15.26
CA THR A 32 -2.57 -6.03 -16.19
C THR A 32 -1.60 -5.98 -17.39
N VAL A 33 -1.08 -7.13 -17.83
CA VAL A 33 0.06 -7.20 -18.78
C VAL A 33 -0.32 -7.26 -20.26
N TYR A 34 -1.59 -7.00 -20.60
CA TYR A 34 -2.09 -7.13 -21.97
C TYR A 34 -1.81 -5.90 -22.85
N ASP A 35 -1.47 -4.74 -22.26
CA ASP A 35 -1.23 -3.50 -23.00
C ASP A 35 -0.24 -2.58 -22.25
N VAL A 36 0.16 -1.49 -22.90
CA VAL A 36 1.05 -0.46 -22.35
C VAL A 36 0.38 0.27 -21.17
N PRO A 37 1.13 0.56 -20.09
CA PRO A 37 0.56 1.26 -18.94
C PRO A 37 0.08 2.67 -19.27
N HIS A 38 -1.16 2.98 -18.92
CA HIS A 38 -1.73 4.32 -19.06
C HIS A 38 -1.31 5.24 -17.91
N VAL A 39 -1.59 6.55 -18.03
CA VAL A 39 -1.18 7.55 -17.02
C VAL A 39 -1.66 7.21 -15.60
N GLY A 40 -2.89 6.68 -15.46
CA GLY A 40 -3.41 6.23 -14.17
C GLY A 40 -2.73 4.99 -13.55
N GLN A 41 -1.95 4.22 -14.32
CA GLN A 41 -1.16 3.09 -13.81
C GLN A 41 0.27 3.51 -13.41
N ARG A 42 0.69 4.74 -13.71
CA ARG A 42 2.00 5.26 -13.29
C ARG A 42 2.02 5.50 -11.79
N ALA A 43 2.27 4.45 -11.01
CA ALA A 43 2.45 4.59 -9.56
C ALA A 43 3.35 3.51 -8.92
N LEU A 44 4.15 2.78 -9.69
CA LEU A 44 5.13 1.87 -9.10
C LEU A 44 6.52 2.20 -9.64
N PRO A 45 7.43 2.79 -8.83
CA PRO A 45 8.83 2.73 -9.14
C PRO A 45 9.24 1.25 -9.21
N ARG A 46 10.08 0.91 -10.18
CA ARG A 46 10.81 -0.36 -10.14
C ARG A 46 11.68 -0.42 -8.90
#